data_AF-X6LGU6-F1
#
_entry.id   AF-X6LGU6-F1
#
_cell.length_a   1.000
_cell.length_b   1.000
_cell.length_c   1.000
_cell.angle_alpha   90.00
_cell.angle_beta   90.00
_cell.angle_gamma   90.00
#
_symmetry.space_group_name_H-M   'P 1'
#
loop_
_entity.id
_entity.type
_entity.pdbx_description
1 polymer ?
#
loop_
_entity_poly.entity_id
_entity_poly.type
_entity_poly.pdbx_seq_one_letter_code
_entity_poly.pdbx_strand_id
1 'polypeptide(L)'
;ELIWNKMIHDFNVDINIISINSILNVYAKCGEINKMMEILNYSQRPEKFISINEITYTTIMSGFLKANKVKEMFDFYDNQIPKLALNNDINSKHKFMIALKNLGHLRMMETLDGNEIEKLSFHHQKILDFFENELYPDIKFKPTSISLDDVDTLLRAYVLLNKKSWMKAVKDVETILLQKSNYIQPLSYWHQDILNKKQILLDFTYFSTPTTCFMLRYLMTFQRQELKRKFKNGPIRILCGKSQFSNKPRLSGWKEDYESPKKKSIEDELNKWKIQIRLEQDKYNPAVWYLNEGDVELFFETVPPGEDFNKYWHLFTKEEKVSLNYQILINLLLTFFLINAFNDSITDVGYI
;
A
#
# COMPACT_ATOMS: atom_id res chain seq x y z
N GLU A 1 -10.57 -20.58 -22.65
CA GLU A 1 -11.57 -21.63 -22.96
C GLU A 1 -11.22 -22.40 -24.22
N LEU A 2 -11.31 -21.83 -25.43
CA LEU A 2 -10.99 -22.54 -26.68
C LEU A 2 -9.62 -23.24 -26.67
N ILE A 3 -8.58 -22.54 -26.19
CA ILE A 3 -7.22 -23.08 -26.07
C ILE A 3 -7.21 -24.30 -25.13
N TRP A 4 -7.79 -24.17 -23.93
CA TRP A 4 -7.84 -25.27 -22.96
C TRP A 4 -8.58 -26.49 -23.51
N ASN A 5 -9.77 -26.27 -24.07
CA ASN A 5 -10.58 -27.34 -24.65
C ASN A 5 -9.83 -28.06 -25.78
N LYS A 6 -9.10 -27.33 -26.63
CA LYS A 6 -8.26 -27.96 -27.66
C LYS A 6 -7.14 -28.78 -27.03
N MET A 7 -6.43 -28.25 -26.02
CA MET A 7 -5.33 -28.95 -25.37
C MET A 7 -5.76 -30.26 -24.71
N ILE A 8 -6.93 -30.32 -24.07
CA ILE A 8 -7.37 -31.54 -23.37
C ILE A 8 -7.87 -32.65 -24.31
N HIS A 9 -8.22 -32.32 -25.56
CA HIS A 9 -8.74 -33.25 -26.57
C HIS A 9 -7.72 -33.62 -27.67
N ASP A 10 -6.61 -32.89 -27.79
CA ASP A 10 -5.55 -33.19 -28.75
C ASP A 10 -4.47 -34.05 -28.09
N PHE A 11 -4.42 -35.34 -28.44
CA PHE A 11 -3.45 -36.30 -27.90
C PHE A 11 -2.00 -35.99 -28.28
N ASN A 12 -1.75 -35.09 -29.23
CA ASN A 12 -0.40 -34.67 -29.59
C ASN A 12 0.12 -33.52 -28.73
N VAL A 13 -0.69 -33.02 -27.79
CA VAL A 13 -0.33 -31.91 -26.90
C VAL A 13 -0.06 -32.43 -25.49
N ASP A 14 1.20 -32.39 -25.09
CA ASP A 14 1.61 -32.70 -23.72
C ASP A 14 1.37 -31.50 -22.80
N ILE A 15 0.37 -31.62 -21.93
CA ILE A 15 0.06 -30.61 -20.92
C ILE A 15 1.04 -30.77 -19.76
N ASN A 16 1.74 -29.68 -19.44
CA ASN A 16 2.71 -29.62 -18.34
C ASN A 16 2.36 -28.50 -17.35
N ILE A 17 3.17 -28.38 -16.28
CA ILE A 17 2.98 -27.37 -15.22
C ILE A 17 2.97 -25.92 -15.75
N ILE A 18 3.74 -25.63 -16.80
CA ILE A 18 3.78 -24.30 -17.43
C ILE A 18 2.41 -23.98 -18.06
N SER A 19 1.83 -24.96 -18.76
CA SER A 19 0.50 -24.85 -19.36
C SER A 19 -0.59 -24.66 -18.30
N ILE A 20 -0.54 -25.46 -17.23
CA ILE A 20 -1.46 -25.35 -16.08
C ILE A 20 -1.38 -23.96 -15.44
N ASN A 21 -0.18 -23.49 -15.08
CA ASN A 21 0.00 -22.19 -14.46
C ASN A 21 -0.43 -21.03 -15.37
N SER A 22 -0.21 -21.17 -16.69
CA SER A 22 -0.62 -20.15 -17.67
C SER A 22 -2.15 -20.00 -17.72
N ILE A 23 -2.87 -21.12 -17.79
CA ILE A 23 -4.34 -21.12 -17.86
C ILE A 23 -4.94 -20.70 -16.52
N LEU A 24 -4.40 -21.18 -15.40
CA LEU A 24 -4.78 -20.74 -14.05
C LEU A 24 -4.63 -19.23 -13.90
N ASN A 25 -3.51 -18.65 -14.36
CA ASN A 25 -3.28 -17.21 -14.26
C ASN A 25 -4.32 -16.39 -15.05
N VAL A 26 -4.75 -16.89 -16.22
CA VAL A 26 -5.84 -16.26 -16.99
C VAL A 26 -7.13 -16.26 -16.16
N TYR A 27 -7.58 -17.41 -15.67
CA TYR A 27 -8.81 -17.50 -14.89
C TYR A 27 -8.73 -16.72 -13.56
N ALA A 28 -7.57 -16.74 -12.89
CA ALA A 28 -7.33 -15.97 -11.68
C ALA A 28 -7.42 -14.45 -11.91
N LYS A 29 -6.93 -13.96 -13.05
CA LYS A 29 -7.10 -12.54 -13.43
C LYS A 29 -8.54 -12.17 -13.74
N CYS A 30 -9.35 -13.12 -14.22
CA CYS A 30 -10.77 -12.93 -14.47
C CYS A 30 -11.64 -13.14 -13.22
N GLY A 31 -11.09 -13.66 -12.12
CA GLY A 31 -11.86 -14.03 -10.92
C GLY A 31 -12.73 -15.29 -11.10
N GLU A 32 -12.43 -16.12 -12.12
CA GLU A 32 -13.21 -17.30 -12.51
C GLU A 32 -12.83 -18.51 -11.64
N ILE A 33 -13.22 -18.49 -10.36
CA ILE A 33 -12.81 -19.48 -9.35
C ILE A 33 -13.17 -20.92 -9.74
N ASN A 34 -14.39 -21.16 -10.24
CA ASN A 34 -14.83 -22.51 -10.61
C ASN A 34 -13.92 -23.12 -11.68
N LYS A 35 -13.54 -22.32 -12.70
CA LYS A 35 -12.62 -22.76 -13.75
C LYS A 35 -11.22 -22.98 -13.20
N MET A 36 -10.75 -22.14 -12.28
CA MET A 36 -9.45 -22.38 -11.63
C MET A 36 -9.43 -23.73 -10.91
N MET A 37 -10.48 -24.06 -10.15
CA MET A 37 -10.58 -25.33 -9.46
C MET A 37 -10.72 -26.52 -10.43
N GLU A 38 -11.37 -26.34 -11.57
CA GLU A 38 -11.39 -27.35 -12.64
C GLU A 38 -9.99 -27.66 -13.17
N ILE A 39 -9.17 -26.63 -13.43
CA ILE A 39 -7.79 -26.80 -13.89
C ILE A 39 -6.93 -27.48 -12.82
N LEU A 40 -7.10 -27.09 -11.55
CA LEU A 40 -6.41 -27.76 -10.43
C LEU A 40 -6.82 -29.24 -10.34
N ASN A 41 -8.11 -29.53 -10.38
CA ASN A 41 -8.59 -30.92 -10.30
C ASN A 41 -8.10 -31.75 -11.48
N TYR A 42 -8.02 -31.16 -12.68
CA TYR A 42 -7.45 -31.83 -13.85
C TYR A 42 -5.99 -32.23 -13.62
N SER A 43 -5.16 -31.34 -13.06
CA SER A 43 -3.74 -31.63 -12.83
C SER A 43 -3.52 -32.72 -11.78
N GLN A 44 -4.51 -32.98 -10.91
CA GLN A 44 -4.40 -33.98 -9.84
C GLN A 44 -5.03 -35.34 -10.20
N ARG A 45 -5.48 -35.55 -11.45
CA ARG A 45 -6.07 -36.84 -11.86
C ARG A 45 -5.00 -37.94 -11.96
N PRO A 46 -5.24 -39.18 -11.49
CA PRO A 46 -4.25 -40.24 -11.52
C PRO A 46 -3.68 -40.52 -12.93
N GLU A 47 -4.53 -40.50 -13.95
CA GLU A 47 -4.16 -40.81 -15.34
C GLU A 47 -3.40 -39.69 -16.05
N LYS A 48 -3.46 -38.47 -15.52
CA LYS A 48 -2.84 -37.25 -16.09
C LYS A 48 -2.22 -36.39 -14.99
N PHE A 49 -1.58 -37.03 -14.01
CA PHE A 49 -1.03 -36.35 -12.86
C PHE A 49 0.09 -35.39 -13.29
N ILE A 50 -0.04 -34.13 -12.88
CA ILE A 50 0.93 -33.07 -13.10
C ILE A 50 1.28 -32.50 -11.73
N SER A 51 2.53 -32.70 -11.32
CA SER A 51 3.06 -32.12 -10.08
C SER A 51 2.96 -30.60 -10.13
N ILE A 52 2.24 -30.03 -9.16
CA ILE A 52 2.03 -28.59 -9.00
C ILE A 52 2.98 -28.00 -7.96
N ASN A 53 3.26 -26.71 -8.07
CA ASN A 53 4.27 -26.03 -7.26
C ASN A 53 3.73 -24.75 -6.63
N GLU A 54 4.60 -24.00 -5.95
CA GLU A 54 4.26 -22.75 -5.27
C GLU A 54 3.64 -21.70 -6.20
N ILE A 55 4.00 -21.71 -7.49
CA ILE A 55 3.40 -20.83 -8.50
C ILE A 55 1.92 -21.15 -8.69
N THR A 56 1.56 -22.44 -8.70
CA THR A 56 0.16 -22.87 -8.80
C THR A 56 -0.65 -22.37 -7.60
N TYR A 57 -0.16 -22.60 -6.38
CA TYR A 57 -0.86 -22.20 -5.16
C TYR A 57 -1.00 -20.68 -5.04
N THR A 58 0.08 -19.95 -5.27
CA THR A 58 0.07 -18.48 -5.22
C THR A 58 -0.85 -17.88 -6.28
N THR A 59 -0.93 -18.49 -7.47
CA THR A 59 -1.87 -18.09 -8.52
C THR A 59 -3.32 -18.30 -8.07
N ILE A 60 -3.62 -19.44 -7.44
CA ILE A 60 -4.96 -19.75 -6.95
C ILE A 60 -5.37 -18.81 -5.80
N MET A 61 -4.51 -18.66 -4.80
CA MET A 61 -4.71 -17.71 -3.70
C MET A 61 -4.93 -16.28 -4.21
N SER A 62 -4.14 -15.83 -5.18
CA SER A 62 -4.31 -14.51 -5.82
C SER A 62 -5.66 -14.39 -6.53
N GLY A 63 -6.12 -15.43 -7.22
CA GLY A 63 -7.44 -15.45 -7.87
C GLY A 63 -8.59 -15.32 -6.89
N PHE A 64 -8.54 -16.03 -5.75
CA PHE A 64 -9.52 -15.86 -4.67
C PHE A 64 -9.55 -14.42 -4.15
N LEU A 65 -8.39 -13.80 -3.90
CA LEU A 65 -8.32 -12.41 -3.46
C LEU A 65 -8.90 -11.43 -4.48
N LYS A 66 -8.68 -11.65 -5.79
CA LYS A 66 -9.25 -10.82 -6.86
C LYS A 66 -10.77 -10.96 -6.97
N ALA A 67 -11.30 -12.14 -6.67
CA ALA A 67 -12.74 -12.39 -6.60
C ALA A 67 -13.38 -11.94 -5.27
N ASN A 68 -12.62 -11.26 -4.39
CA ASN A 68 -13.02 -10.89 -3.03
C ASN A 68 -13.48 -12.11 -2.17
N LYS A 69 -12.95 -13.30 -2.45
CA LYS A 69 -13.23 -14.56 -1.76
C LYS A 69 -12.16 -14.89 -0.73
N VAL A 70 -11.99 -13.99 0.24
CA VAL A 70 -10.87 -14.04 1.19
C VAL A 70 -10.96 -15.24 2.14
N LYS A 71 -12.17 -15.60 2.57
CA LYS A 71 -12.37 -16.76 3.44
C LYS A 71 -12.02 -18.06 2.71
N GLU A 72 -12.44 -18.19 1.46
CA GLU A 72 -12.11 -19.33 0.61
C GLU A 72 -10.61 -19.39 0.30
N MET A 73 -9.92 -18.25 0.21
CA MET A 73 -8.45 -18.21 0.11
C MET A 73 -7.77 -18.83 1.34
N PHE A 74 -8.22 -18.47 2.55
CA PHE A 74 -7.69 -19.05 3.78
C PHE A 74 -8.02 -20.54 3.91
N ASP A 75 -9.25 -20.95 3.57
CA ASP A 75 -9.63 -22.38 3.53
C ASP A 75 -8.75 -23.17 2.54
N PHE A 76 -8.50 -22.62 1.36
CA PHE A 76 -7.59 -23.23 0.39
C PHE A 76 -6.19 -23.42 0.99
N TYR A 77 -5.65 -22.39 1.65
CA TYR A 77 -4.33 -22.45 2.28
C TYR A 77 -4.27 -23.44 3.46
N ASP A 78 -5.22 -23.37 4.40
CA ASP A 78 -5.19 -24.13 5.64
C ASP A 78 -5.60 -25.60 5.45
N ASN A 79 -6.53 -25.88 4.52
CA ASN A 79 -7.15 -27.20 4.40
C ASN A 79 -6.83 -27.94 3.09
N GLN A 80 -6.63 -27.23 1.97
CA GLN A 80 -6.39 -27.87 0.67
C GLN A 80 -4.90 -28.05 0.38
N ILE A 81 -4.07 -27.01 0.59
CA ILE A 81 -2.62 -27.09 0.36
C ILE A 81 -1.97 -28.25 1.12
N PRO A 82 -2.23 -28.52 2.41
CA PRO A 82 -1.61 -29.65 3.11
C PRO A 82 -1.95 -31.01 2.50
N LYS A 83 -3.16 -31.18 1.95
CA LYS A 83 -3.56 -32.42 1.27
C LYS A 83 -2.86 -32.56 -0.07
N LEU A 84 -2.76 -31.47 -0.81
CA LEU A 84 -2.06 -31.44 -2.11
C LEU A 84 -0.55 -31.63 -1.92
N ALA A 85 0.03 -31.14 -0.82
CA ALA A 85 1.43 -31.32 -0.44
C ALA A 85 1.86 -32.77 -0.26
N LEU A 86 0.92 -33.70 -0.03
CA LEU A 86 1.26 -35.12 0.10
C LEU A 86 1.79 -35.72 -1.21
N ASN A 87 1.36 -35.18 -2.35
CA ASN A 87 1.69 -35.68 -3.67
C ASN A 87 2.55 -34.70 -4.49
N ASN A 88 2.84 -33.51 -3.94
CA ASN A 88 3.53 -32.43 -4.64
C ASN A 88 4.67 -31.89 -3.77
N ASP A 89 5.80 -31.53 -4.36
CA ASP A 89 6.93 -30.93 -3.63
C ASP A 89 6.66 -29.43 -3.42
N ILE A 90 6.36 -29.05 -2.17
CA ILE A 90 5.91 -27.69 -1.82
C ILE A 90 6.65 -27.17 -0.59
N ASN A 91 7.22 -25.99 -0.74
CA ASN A 91 7.66 -25.20 0.38
C ASN A 91 6.47 -24.42 1.00
N SER A 92 5.91 -24.92 2.09
CA SER A 92 4.83 -24.25 2.84
C SER A 92 5.22 -22.87 3.40
N LYS A 93 6.52 -22.57 3.51
CA LYS A 93 7.07 -21.27 3.93
C LYS A 93 7.44 -20.36 2.77
N HIS A 94 6.93 -20.65 1.57
CA HIS A 94 7.20 -19.83 0.41
C HIS A 94 6.73 -18.37 0.62
N LYS A 95 7.67 -17.43 0.47
CA LYS A 95 7.47 -15.99 0.79
C LYS A 95 6.20 -15.40 0.18
N PHE A 96 5.90 -15.73 -1.08
CA PHE A 96 4.72 -15.18 -1.76
C PHE A 96 3.40 -15.70 -1.19
N MET A 97 3.37 -16.93 -0.65
CA MET A 97 2.16 -17.44 0.01
C MET A 97 1.92 -16.70 1.33
N ILE A 98 2.98 -16.44 2.10
CA ILE A 98 2.93 -15.63 3.33
C ILE A 98 2.48 -14.20 3.00
N ALA A 99 3.02 -13.59 1.93
CA ALA A 99 2.61 -12.26 1.48
C ALA A 99 1.11 -12.21 1.10
N LEU A 100 0.59 -13.27 0.46
CA LEU A 100 -0.83 -13.38 0.12
C LEU A 100 -1.73 -13.58 1.36
N LYS A 101 -1.26 -14.27 2.41
CA LYS A 101 -1.95 -14.32 3.72
C LYS A 101 -2.05 -12.93 4.35
N ASN A 102 -0.96 -12.15 4.33
CA ASN A 102 -0.94 -10.76 4.77
C ASN A 102 -1.93 -9.90 4.01
N LEU A 103 -1.93 -10.00 2.69
CA LEU A 103 -2.89 -9.30 1.84
C LEU A 103 -4.34 -9.76 2.14
N GLY A 104 -4.56 -11.05 2.44
CA GLY A 104 -5.86 -11.58 2.84
C GLY A 104 -6.40 -10.92 4.11
N HIS A 105 -5.60 -10.83 5.17
CA HIS A 105 -6.01 -10.10 6.37
C HIS A 105 -6.24 -8.61 6.11
N LEU A 106 -5.42 -7.99 5.26
CA LEU A 106 -5.63 -6.60 4.86
C LEU A 106 -6.98 -6.43 4.14
N ARG A 107 -7.34 -7.34 3.23
CA ARG A 107 -8.66 -7.34 2.57
C ARG A 107 -9.80 -7.52 3.56
N MET A 108 -9.64 -8.36 4.59
CA MET A 108 -10.66 -8.45 5.65
C MET A 108 -10.83 -7.10 6.35
N MET A 109 -9.73 -6.44 6.74
CA MET A 109 -9.80 -5.11 7.34
C MET A 109 -10.47 -4.07 6.45
N GLU A 110 -10.28 -4.14 5.12
CA GLU A 110 -10.98 -3.25 4.18
C GLU A 110 -12.50 -3.39 4.26
N THR A 111 -13.00 -4.62 4.39
CA THR A 111 -14.45 -4.92 4.44
C THR A 111 -15.12 -4.59 5.77
N LEU A 112 -14.36 -4.52 6.87
CA LEU A 112 -14.90 -4.25 8.21
C LEU A 112 -15.30 -2.79 8.38
N ASP A 113 -16.34 -2.54 9.15
CA ASP A 113 -16.69 -1.18 9.57
C ASP A 113 -15.73 -0.66 10.66
N GLY A 114 -15.56 0.67 10.75
CA GLY A 114 -14.71 1.30 11.76
C GLY A 114 -15.16 1.08 13.22
N ASN A 115 -16.40 0.62 13.45
CA ASN A 115 -16.89 0.22 14.77
C ASN A 115 -16.45 -1.19 15.19
N GLU A 116 -15.99 -2.03 14.25
CA GLU A 116 -15.61 -3.42 14.52
C GLU A 116 -14.17 -3.52 15.06
N ILE A 117 -13.89 -2.77 16.13
CA ILE A 117 -12.54 -2.55 16.68
C ILE A 117 -11.82 -3.87 16.97
N GLU A 118 -12.47 -4.82 17.64
CA GLU A 118 -11.87 -6.10 17.99
C GLU A 118 -11.44 -6.91 16.76
N LYS A 119 -12.26 -6.91 15.70
CA LYS A 119 -11.95 -7.62 14.45
C LYS A 119 -10.84 -6.92 13.66
N LEU A 120 -10.84 -5.59 13.65
CA LEU A 120 -9.77 -4.78 13.06
C LEU A 120 -8.44 -5.06 13.78
N SER A 121 -8.44 -5.04 15.10
CA SER A 121 -7.27 -5.36 15.93
C SER A 121 -6.78 -6.79 15.72
N PHE A 122 -7.69 -7.77 15.62
CA PHE A 122 -7.33 -9.16 15.33
C PHE A 122 -6.58 -9.29 13.99
N HIS A 123 -7.14 -8.75 12.91
CA HIS A 123 -6.51 -8.86 11.60
C HIS A 123 -5.23 -8.03 11.50
N HIS A 124 -5.19 -6.86 12.12
CA HIS A 124 -3.98 -6.06 12.24
C HIS A 124 -2.86 -6.84 12.93
N GLN A 125 -3.14 -7.47 14.07
CA GLN A 125 -2.13 -8.28 14.78
C GLN A 125 -1.63 -9.44 13.92
N LYS A 126 -2.53 -10.12 13.18
CA LYS A 126 -2.12 -11.17 12.25
C LYS A 126 -1.18 -10.67 11.15
N ILE A 127 -1.41 -9.45 10.64
CA ILE A 127 -0.51 -8.85 9.65
C ILE A 127 0.88 -8.62 10.25
N LEU A 128 0.96 -8.07 11.47
CA LEU A 128 2.24 -7.86 12.15
C LEU A 128 2.95 -9.19 12.43
N ASP A 129 2.23 -10.20 12.92
CA ASP A 129 2.79 -11.52 13.22
C ASP A 129 3.41 -12.16 11.97
N PHE A 130 2.70 -12.16 10.84
CA PHE A 130 3.21 -12.69 9.58
C PHE A 130 4.34 -11.84 9.01
N PHE A 131 4.24 -10.52 9.12
CA PHE A 131 5.28 -9.63 8.62
C PHE A 131 6.61 -9.83 9.38
N GLU A 132 6.57 -9.78 10.71
CA GLU A 132 7.77 -9.80 11.53
C GLU A 132 8.32 -11.20 11.80
N ASN A 133 7.48 -12.23 11.86
CA ASN A 133 7.94 -13.58 12.22
C ASN A 133 8.10 -14.51 11.01
N GLU A 134 7.37 -14.27 9.91
CA GLU A 134 7.39 -15.14 8.73
C GLU A 134 8.07 -14.47 7.51
N LEU A 135 7.69 -13.24 7.14
CA LEU A 135 8.28 -12.55 5.96
C LEU A 135 9.66 -11.99 6.24
N TYR A 136 9.84 -11.36 7.40
CA TYR A 136 11.05 -10.62 7.77
C TYR A 136 11.51 -10.98 9.19
N PRO A 137 11.80 -12.26 9.51
CA PRO A 137 12.20 -12.71 10.85
C PRO A 137 13.43 -11.98 11.42
N ASP A 138 14.33 -11.55 10.53
CA ASP A 138 15.58 -10.88 10.86
C ASP A 138 15.38 -9.45 11.42
N ILE A 139 14.21 -8.86 11.22
CA ILE A 139 13.91 -7.46 11.53
C ILE A 139 14.01 -7.14 13.03
N LYS A 140 13.81 -8.15 13.88
CA LYS A 140 13.91 -8.02 15.34
C LYS A 140 15.36 -7.94 15.82
N PHE A 141 16.31 -8.35 14.99
CA PHE A 141 17.71 -8.52 15.38
C PHE A 141 18.66 -7.59 14.63
N LYS A 142 18.34 -7.22 13.38
CA LYS A 142 19.21 -6.39 12.55
C LYS A 142 18.42 -5.58 11.52
N PRO A 143 19.01 -4.47 11.03
CA PRO A 143 18.52 -3.76 9.86
C PRO A 143 18.25 -4.72 8.68
N THR A 144 17.02 -4.74 8.19
CA THR A 144 16.54 -5.71 7.19
C THR A 144 15.89 -4.99 6.02
N SER A 145 16.24 -5.39 4.78
CA SER A 145 15.67 -4.81 3.56
C SER A 145 14.25 -5.31 3.33
N ILE A 146 13.32 -4.38 3.14
CA ILE A 146 11.89 -4.67 2.97
C ILE A 146 11.45 -4.25 1.58
N SER A 147 10.65 -5.10 0.92
CA SER A 147 10.05 -4.74 -0.36
C SER A 147 9.13 -3.54 -0.17
N LEU A 148 9.09 -2.65 -1.17
CA LEU A 148 8.17 -1.52 -1.11
C LEU A 148 6.73 -2.04 -0.88
N ASP A 149 6.24 -3.04 -1.63
CA ASP A 149 4.87 -3.61 -1.55
C ASP A 149 4.46 -4.00 -0.12
N ASP A 150 5.39 -4.59 0.63
CA ASP A 150 5.16 -4.99 2.02
C ASP A 150 5.10 -3.78 2.97
N VAL A 151 5.85 -2.70 2.68
CA VAL A 151 5.77 -1.43 3.43
C VAL A 151 4.40 -0.78 3.25
N ASP A 152 3.86 -0.72 2.02
CA ASP A 152 2.50 -0.19 1.81
C ASP A 152 1.45 -1.06 2.52
N THR A 153 1.63 -2.38 2.53
CA THR A 153 0.77 -3.31 3.28
C THR A 153 0.75 -2.97 4.77
N LEU A 154 1.92 -2.72 5.39
CA LEU A 154 2.01 -2.28 6.78
C LEU A 154 1.36 -0.92 7.02
N LEU A 155 1.67 0.08 6.19
CA LEU A 155 1.10 1.43 6.31
C LEU A 155 -0.44 1.36 6.24
N ARG A 156 -0.99 0.60 5.30
CA ARG A 156 -2.44 0.41 5.17
C ARG A 156 -3.04 -0.29 6.37
N ALA A 157 -2.35 -1.27 6.96
CA ALA A 157 -2.85 -1.96 8.15
C ALA A 157 -3.07 -0.96 9.28
N TYR A 158 -2.12 -0.06 9.55
CA TYR A 158 -2.28 1.00 10.57
C TYR A 158 -3.36 2.02 10.22
N VAL A 159 -3.46 2.41 8.95
CA VAL A 159 -4.52 3.30 8.47
C VAL A 159 -5.90 2.68 8.66
N LEU A 160 -6.06 1.39 8.31
CA LEU A 160 -7.33 0.66 8.42
C LEU A 160 -7.69 0.31 9.87
N LEU A 161 -6.70 0.08 10.74
CA LEU A 161 -6.93 -0.08 12.18
C LEU A 161 -7.60 1.18 12.77
N ASN A 162 -7.27 2.35 12.24
CA ASN A 162 -7.69 3.65 12.76
C ASN A 162 -8.71 4.36 11.85
N LYS A 163 -9.59 3.61 11.17
CA LYS A 163 -10.62 4.16 10.25
C LYS A 163 -11.41 5.36 10.78
N LYS A 164 -11.78 5.33 12.07
CA LYS A 164 -12.55 6.41 12.72
C LYS A 164 -11.74 7.67 13.01
N SER A 165 -10.43 7.53 13.22
CA SER A 165 -9.58 8.62 13.68
C SER A 165 -8.19 8.44 13.11
N TRP A 166 -8.01 8.93 11.89
CA TRP A 166 -6.78 8.74 11.12
C TRP A 166 -5.54 9.22 11.87
N MET A 167 -5.66 10.27 12.68
CA MET A 167 -4.59 10.82 13.51
C MET A 167 -3.97 9.79 14.48
N LYS A 168 -4.74 8.81 14.95
CA LYS A 168 -4.21 7.75 15.82
C LYS A 168 -3.15 6.89 15.11
N ALA A 169 -3.22 6.75 13.78
CA ALA A 169 -2.23 6.01 13.00
C ALA A 169 -0.93 6.80 12.74
N VAL A 170 -0.89 8.12 13.02
CA VAL A 170 0.25 8.97 12.65
C VAL A 170 1.54 8.48 13.31
N LYS A 171 1.53 8.20 14.60
CA LYS A 171 2.73 7.76 15.33
C LYS A 171 3.30 6.45 14.78
N ASP A 172 2.42 5.50 14.47
CA ASP A 172 2.83 4.20 13.94
C ASP A 172 3.37 4.33 12.51
N VAL A 173 2.69 5.10 11.67
CA VAL A 173 3.15 5.40 10.30
C VAL A 173 4.48 6.14 10.32
N GLU A 174 4.66 7.14 11.19
CA GLU A 174 5.94 7.85 11.35
C GLU A 174 7.07 6.92 11.78
N THR A 175 6.79 5.94 12.64
CA THR A 175 7.79 4.95 13.05
C THR A 175 8.32 4.16 11.85
N ILE A 176 7.42 3.80 10.93
CA ILE A 176 7.77 3.14 9.67
C ILE A 176 8.54 4.09 8.74
N LEU A 177 8.03 5.30 8.52
CA LEU A 177 8.58 6.26 7.55
C LEU A 177 9.96 6.79 7.95
N LEU A 178 10.16 7.09 9.24
CA LEU A 178 11.36 7.75 9.77
C LEU A 178 12.48 6.76 10.10
N GLN A 179 12.36 5.49 9.68
CA GLN A 179 13.35 4.44 9.96
C GLN A 179 13.69 4.32 11.47
N LYS A 180 12.71 4.59 12.34
CA LYS A 180 12.85 4.37 13.79
C LYS A 180 12.83 2.88 14.15
N SER A 181 12.54 2.03 13.17
CA SER A 181 12.63 0.58 13.21
C SER A 181 13.87 0.08 12.47
N ASN A 182 14.18 -1.21 12.59
CA ASN A 182 15.24 -1.89 11.84
C ASN A 182 14.91 -2.06 10.33
N TYR A 183 14.11 -1.18 9.75
CA TYR A 183 13.64 -1.29 8.37
C TYR A 183 14.60 -0.56 7.45
N ILE A 184 15.34 -1.31 6.62
CA ILE A 184 16.05 -0.71 5.49
C ILE A 184 15.05 -0.66 4.33
N GLN A 185 14.42 0.49 4.14
CA GLN A 185 13.51 0.69 3.01
C GLN A 185 13.96 1.87 2.14
N PRO A 186 13.90 1.75 0.81
CA PRO A 186 14.23 2.84 -0.11
C PRO A 186 13.09 3.86 -0.25
N LEU A 187 12.17 3.93 0.73
CA LEU A 187 10.94 4.68 0.61
C LEU A 187 11.22 6.19 0.62
N SER A 188 11.36 6.77 -0.57
CA SER A 188 11.30 8.20 -0.80
C SER A 188 10.09 8.50 -1.66
N TYR A 189 9.10 9.18 -1.06
CA TYR A 189 8.01 9.80 -1.82
C TYR A 189 8.44 11.14 -2.44
N TRP A 190 9.67 11.60 -2.22
CA TRP A 190 10.27 12.71 -2.96
C TRP A 190 10.93 12.18 -4.23
N HIS A 191 10.56 12.74 -5.38
CA HIS A 191 11.08 12.34 -6.68
C HIS A 191 11.47 13.56 -7.53
N GLN A 192 12.44 13.39 -8.42
CA GLN A 192 12.78 14.39 -9.43
C GLN A 192 11.93 14.19 -10.67
N ASP A 193 11.35 15.24 -11.23
CA ASP A 193 10.56 15.12 -12.45
C ASP A 193 11.42 14.55 -13.60
N ILE A 194 10.89 13.53 -14.27
CA ILE A 194 11.53 12.82 -15.38
C ILE A 194 11.80 13.76 -16.56
N LEU A 195 10.90 14.73 -16.81
CA LEU A 195 11.02 15.72 -17.87
C LEU A 195 11.79 16.97 -17.41
N ASN A 196 11.73 17.30 -16.12
CA ASN A 196 12.47 18.43 -15.54
C ASN A 196 13.24 18.02 -14.27
N LYS A 197 14.48 17.54 -14.43
CA LYS A 197 15.31 17.05 -13.30
C LYS A 197 15.59 18.08 -12.20
N LYS A 198 15.35 19.38 -12.46
CA LYS A 198 15.49 20.45 -11.45
C LYS A 198 14.26 20.58 -10.55
N GLN A 199 13.15 19.92 -10.90
CA GLN A 199 11.86 20.01 -10.23
C GLN A 199 11.67 18.81 -9.31
N ILE A 200 11.24 19.08 -8.08
CA ILE A 200 10.87 18.07 -7.09
C ILE A 200 9.35 17.91 -7.13
N LEU A 201 8.89 16.68 -6.94
CA LEU A 201 7.48 16.33 -6.81
C LEU A 201 7.29 15.26 -5.73
N LEU A 202 6.04 15.11 -5.27
CA LEU A 202 5.62 14.00 -4.44
C LEU A 202 5.17 12.85 -5.33
N ASP A 203 5.87 11.71 -5.27
CA ASP A 203 5.53 10.51 -6.01
C ASP A 203 4.77 9.51 -5.14
N PHE A 204 3.45 9.44 -5.35
CA PHE A 204 2.58 8.46 -4.70
C PHE A 204 2.26 7.27 -5.61
N THR A 205 3.05 7.05 -6.67
CA THR A 205 2.84 5.93 -7.59
C THR A 205 2.93 4.60 -6.89
N TYR A 206 3.84 4.52 -5.93
CA TYR A 206 4.15 3.32 -5.19
C TYR A 206 3.05 2.96 -4.15
N PHE A 207 2.49 3.94 -3.44
CA PHE A 207 1.48 3.71 -2.42
C PHE A 207 0.12 3.27 -2.96
N SER A 208 -0.67 2.53 -2.18
CA SER A 208 -2.09 2.34 -2.47
C SER A 208 -2.88 3.65 -2.38
N THR A 209 -4.13 3.65 -2.84
CA THR A 209 -5.00 4.82 -2.71
C THR A 209 -5.24 5.23 -1.24
N PRO A 210 -5.63 4.32 -0.31
CA PRO A 210 -5.78 4.68 1.11
C PRO A 210 -4.51 5.28 1.73
N THR A 211 -3.35 4.68 1.45
CA THR A 211 -2.06 5.20 1.92
C THR A 211 -1.74 6.55 1.31
N THR A 212 -2.00 6.75 0.01
CA THR A 212 -1.79 8.03 -0.67
C THR A 212 -2.61 9.14 -0.03
N CYS A 213 -3.91 8.90 0.20
CA CYS A 213 -4.77 9.84 0.90
C CYS A 213 -4.23 10.12 2.31
N PHE A 214 -3.86 9.09 3.07
CA PHE A 214 -3.26 9.28 4.40
C PHE A 214 -1.98 10.12 4.35
N MET A 215 -1.07 9.84 3.41
CA MET A 215 0.18 10.58 3.26
C MET A 215 -0.07 12.04 2.90
N LEU A 216 -1.06 12.34 2.05
CA LEU A 216 -1.48 13.71 1.76
C LEU A 216 -1.96 14.43 3.02
N ARG A 217 -2.83 13.80 3.82
CA ARG A 217 -3.29 14.35 5.11
C ARG A 217 -2.11 14.62 6.04
N TYR A 218 -1.24 13.62 6.19
CA TYR A 218 -0.05 13.70 7.04
C TYR A 218 0.86 14.87 6.63
N LEU A 219 1.21 14.97 5.34
CA LEU A 219 2.11 16.00 4.85
C LEU A 219 1.52 17.40 5.00
N MET A 220 0.24 17.57 4.64
CA MET A 220 -0.46 18.84 4.72
C MET A 220 -0.76 19.29 6.15
N THR A 221 -0.81 18.37 7.11
CA THR A 221 -1.03 18.70 8.53
C THR A 221 0.26 18.89 9.31
N PHE A 222 1.21 17.97 9.16
CA PHE A 222 2.39 17.87 10.04
C PHE A 222 3.70 18.29 9.36
N GLN A 223 3.79 18.21 8.03
CA GLN A 223 5.05 18.47 7.30
C GLN A 223 5.02 19.77 6.46
N ARG A 224 4.22 20.76 6.88
CA ARG A 224 4.04 22.02 6.13
C ARG A 224 5.34 22.79 5.90
N GLN A 225 6.20 22.89 6.91
CA GLN A 225 7.48 23.59 6.78
C GLN A 225 8.41 22.87 5.79
N GLU A 226 8.43 21.55 5.83
CA GLU A 226 9.22 20.74 4.90
C GLU A 226 8.70 20.85 3.47
N LEU A 227 7.37 20.84 3.28
CA LEU A 227 6.73 21.13 1.99
C LEU A 227 7.16 22.50 1.47
N LYS A 228 7.01 23.57 2.27
CA LYS A 228 7.41 24.94 1.90
C LYS A 228 8.89 25.00 1.52
N ARG A 229 9.76 24.37 2.30
CA ARG A 229 11.21 24.35 2.04
C ARG A 229 11.56 23.62 0.74
N LYS A 230 11.03 22.42 0.53
CA LYS A 230 11.32 21.58 -0.65
C LYS A 230 10.78 22.17 -1.94
N PHE A 231 9.58 22.74 -1.89
CA PHE A 231 8.94 23.41 -3.03
C PHE A 231 9.34 24.89 -3.19
N LYS A 232 10.20 25.42 -2.30
CA LYS A 232 10.66 26.82 -2.29
C LYS A 232 9.49 27.82 -2.25
N ASN A 233 8.50 27.55 -1.42
CA ASN A 233 7.22 28.26 -1.34
C ASN A 233 6.42 28.30 -2.66
N GLY A 234 6.78 27.51 -3.66
CA GLY A 234 5.98 27.36 -4.87
C GLY A 234 4.95 26.23 -4.76
N PRO A 235 4.24 25.94 -5.86
CA PRO A 235 3.11 25.02 -5.85
C PRO A 235 3.55 23.57 -5.58
N ILE A 236 2.76 22.87 -4.77
CA ILE A 236 2.97 21.46 -4.43
C ILE A 236 2.58 20.60 -5.62
N ARG A 237 3.51 19.76 -6.06
CA ARG A 237 3.35 18.88 -7.23
C ARG A 237 3.23 17.43 -6.79
N ILE A 238 2.31 16.70 -7.39
CA ILE A 238 2.06 15.29 -7.09
C ILE A 238 1.98 14.44 -8.37
N LEU A 239 2.47 13.20 -8.30
CA LEU A 239 2.18 12.15 -9.28
C LEU A 239 1.07 11.24 -8.73
N CYS A 240 -0.07 11.22 -9.42
CA CYS A 240 -1.27 10.51 -8.99
C CYS A 240 -1.32 9.03 -9.43
N GLY A 241 -0.18 8.33 -9.51
CA GLY A 241 -0.14 6.92 -9.95
C GLY A 241 0.25 6.69 -11.41
N LYS A 242 0.34 5.41 -11.81
CA LYS A 242 0.65 5.01 -13.19
C LYS A 242 -0.50 5.43 -14.12
N SER A 243 -0.25 6.44 -14.94
CA SER A 243 -1.10 6.83 -16.06
C SER A 243 -0.45 6.38 -17.38
N GLN A 244 -1.10 6.65 -18.52
CA GLN A 244 -0.45 6.45 -19.83
C GLN A 244 0.89 7.18 -19.98
N PHE A 245 1.11 8.20 -19.13
CA PHE A 245 2.28 9.07 -19.11
C PHE A 245 3.41 8.56 -18.20
N SER A 246 3.26 7.42 -17.52
CA SER A 246 4.28 6.92 -16.59
C SER A 246 5.48 6.21 -17.25
N ASN A 247 5.48 6.05 -18.58
CA ASN A 247 6.55 5.39 -19.35
C ASN A 247 6.99 6.26 -20.54
N LYS A 248 8.29 6.63 -20.59
CA LYS A 248 8.92 7.45 -21.66
C LYS A 248 8.55 7.07 -23.11
N PRO A 249 8.43 5.78 -23.50
CA PRO A 249 8.13 5.40 -24.88
C PRO A 249 6.71 5.74 -25.36
N ARG A 250 5.81 6.19 -24.47
CA ARG A 250 4.41 6.52 -24.81
C ARG A 250 4.17 8.02 -25.04
N LEU A 251 5.22 8.85 -24.99
CA LEU A 251 5.14 10.29 -25.28
C LEU A 251 4.92 10.59 -26.77
N SER A 252 5.21 9.65 -27.67
CA SER A 252 4.97 9.78 -29.12
C SER A 252 3.71 9.01 -29.53
N GLY A 253 2.55 9.67 -29.46
CA GLY A 253 1.26 9.11 -29.88
C GLY A 253 0.19 9.31 -28.82
N TRP A 254 -0.27 10.56 -28.72
CA TRP A 254 -1.34 10.98 -27.81
C TRP A 254 -2.63 10.23 -28.14
N LYS A 255 -3.01 9.28 -27.26
CA LYS A 255 -4.39 8.79 -27.18
C LYS A 255 -5.10 9.56 -26.07
N GLU A 256 -6.27 10.06 -26.42
CA GLU A 256 -7.21 10.74 -25.53
C GLU A 256 -7.58 9.86 -24.31
N ASP A 257 -7.79 10.53 -23.17
CA ASP A 257 -8.67 10.16 -22.04
C ASP A 257 -8.31 9.07 -21.02
N TYR A 258 -7.06 8.56 -20.89
CA TYR A 258 -6.72 7.71 -19.72
C TYR A 258 -6.19 8.52 -18.52
N GLU A 259 -7.11 9.07 -17.72
CA GLU A 259 -6.80 9.60 -16.38
C GLU A 259 -6.48 8.45 -15.40
N SER A 260 -5.52 8.66 -14.49
CA SER A 260 -5.21 7.66 -13.45
C SER A 260 -6.41 7.48 -12.51
N PRO A 261 -6.91 6.25 -12.26
CA PRO A 261 -7.99 6.02 -11.30
C PRO A 261 -7.69 6.56 -9.90
N LYS A 262 -6.40 6.59 -9.52
CA LYS A 262 -5.94 7.13 -8.24
C LYS A 262 -6.06 8.66 -8.17
N LYS A 263 -5.97 9.38 -9.30
CA LYS A 263 -6.19 10.84 -9.36
C LYS A 263 -7.59 11.20 -8.88
N LYS A 264 -8.62 10.50 -9.36
CA LYS A 264 -10.00 10.75 -8.93
C LYS A 264 -10.19 10.55 -7.42
N SER A 265 -9.58 9.51 -6.85
CA SER A 265 -9.61 9.29 -5.40
C SER A 265 -8.91 10.38 -4.59
N ILE A 266 -7.82 10.96 -5.13
CA ILE A 266 -7.14 12.10 -4.51
C ILE A 266 -8.01 13.35 -4.58
N GLU A 267 -8.65 13.64 -5.72
CA GLU A 267 -9.61 14.75 -5.84
C GLU A 267 -10.76 14.60 -4.83
N ASP A 268 -11.36 13.42 -4.77
CA ASP A 268 -12.45 13.13 -3.84
C ASP A 268 -12.00 13.26 -2.37
N GLU A 269 -10.72 13.01 -2.08
CA GLU A 269 -10.13 13.25 -0.76
C GLU A 269 -9.99 14.75 -0.46
N LEU A 270 -9.36 15.52 -1.36
CA LEU A 270 -9.14 16.96 -1.19
C LEU A 270 -10.47 17.73 -1.10
N ASN A 271 -11.50 17.29 -1.80
CA ASN A 271 -12.84 17.87 -1.75
C ASN A 271 -13.57 17.68 -0.40
N LYS A 272 -13.12 16.72 0.43
CA LYS A 272 -13.70 16.46 1.77
C LYS A 272 -13.11 17.37 2.85
N TRP A 273 -12.00 18.03 2.59
CA TRP A 273 -11.29 18.84 3.58
C TRP A 273 -12.07 20.12 3.89
N LYS A 274 -11.80 20.71 5.07
CA LYS A 274 -12.46 21.97 5.50
C LYS A 274 -12.31 23.08 4.46
N ILE A 275 -11.11 23.22 3.88
CA ILE A 275 -10.86 24.02 2.69
C ILE A 275 -10.60 23.05 1.55
N GLN A 276 -11.42 23.13 0.50
CA GLN A 276 -11.27 22.30 -0.69
C GLN A 276 -10.04 22.76 -1.46
N ILE A 277 -9.25 21.80 -1.95
CA ILE A 277 -8.05 22.08 -2.73
C ILE A 277 -8.21 21.51 -4.13
N ARG A 278 -8.23 22.39 -5.13
CA ARG A 278 -8.35 21.98 -6.54
C ARG A 278 -7.05 21.34 -7.03
N LEU A 279 -7.20 20.32 -7.87
CA LEU A 279 -6.09 19.75 -8.63
C LEU A 279 -6.02 20.36 -10.03
N GLU A 280 -4.86 20.88 -10.40
CA GLU A 280 -4.62 21.50 -11.70
C GLU A 280 -3.55 20.71 -12.47
N GLN A 281 -3.80 20.40 -13.74
CA GLN A 281 -2.85 19.60 -14.52
C GLN A 281 -1.65 20.43 -14.98
N ASP A 282 -0.46 19.84 -14.96
CA ASP A 282 0.72 20.47 -15.54
C ASP A 282 0.65 20.53 -17.07
N LYS A 283 0.96 21.71 -17.62
CA LYS A 283 0.87 22.00 -19.07
C LYS A 283 1.89 21.25 -19.92
N TYR A 284 3.02 20.87 -19.33
CA TYR A 284 4.15 20.23 -20.02
C TYR A 284 4.27 18.74 -19.68
N ASN A 285 3.88 18.36 -18.47
CA ASN A 285 3.91 17.00 -17.96
C ASN A 285 2.51 16.56 -17.51
N PRO A 286 1.67 15.99 -18.38
CA PRO A 286 0.29 15.61 -18.03
C PRO A 286 0.18 14.53 -16.93
N ALA A 287 1.29 13.90 -16.53
CA ALA A 287 1.34 13.00 -15.38
C ALA A 287 1.33 13.76 -14.04
N VAL A 288 1.75 15.02 -14.04
CA VAL A 288 1.95 15.87 -12.86
C VAL A 288 0.73 16.74 -12.64
N TRP A 289 0.34 16.83 -11.37
CA TRP A 289 -0.77 17.64 -10.90
C TRP A 289 -0.29 18.59 -9.81
N TYR A 290 -0.84 19.79 -9.81
CA TYR A 290 -0.64 20.82 -8.82
C TYR A 290 -1.80 20.84 -7.85
N LEU A 291 -1.50 20.97 -6.57
CA LEU A 291 -2.47 21.53 -5.64
C LEU A 291 -2.54 23.04 -5.91
N ASN A 292 -3.74 23.56 -6.17
CA ASN A 292 -3.93 24.99 -6.42
C ASN A 292 -3.33 25.82 -5.27
N GLU A 293 -2.47 26.77 -5.62
CA GLU A 293 -1.64 27.51 -4.67
C GLU A 293 -2.48 28.34 -3.70
N GLY A 294 -3.48 29.08 -4.21
CA GLY A 294 -4.37 29.89 -3.38
C GLY A 294 -5.21 29.05 -2.42
N ASP A 295 -5.68 27.88 -2.86
CA ASP A 295 -6.43 26.95 -2.00
C ASP A 295 -5.52 26.39 -0.89
N VAL A 296 -4.26 26.07 -1.19
CA VAL A 296 -3.26 25.60 -0.22
C VAL A 296 -2.90 26.69 0.79
N GLU A 297 -2.70 27.92 0.34
CA GLU A 297 -2.44 29.08 1.20
C GLU A 297 -3.61 29.29 2.17
N LEU A 298 -4.84 29.36 1.64
CA LEU A 298 -6.05 29.49 2.44
C LEU A 298 -6.21 28.34 3.44
N PHE A 299 -5.90 27.11 3.04
CA PHE A 299 -5.91 25.96 3.93
C PHE A 299 -4.89 26.12 5.07
N PHE A 300 -3.65 26.54 4.77
CA PHE A 300 -2.61 26.74 5.78
C PHE A 300 -2.89 27.89 6.74
N GLU A 301 -3.58 28.95 6.29
CA GLU A 301 -4.04 30.06 7.13
C GLU A 301 -5.23 29.65 8.02
N THR A 302 -6.14 28.83 7.49
CA THR A 302 -7.42 28.52 8.16
C THR A 302 -7.33 27.33 9.12
N VAL A 303 -6.45 26.37 8.85
CA VAL A 303 -6.29 25.15 9.64
C VAL A 303 -4.98 25.23 10.41
N PRO A 304 -4.97 25.23 11.75
CA PRO A 304 -3.72 25.21 12.51
C PRO A 304 -2.86 23.97 12.20
N PRO A 305 -1.53 24.07 12.24
CA PRO A 305 -0.65 22.91 12.11
C PRO A 305 -0.95 21.86 13.19
N GLY A 306 -0.92 20.58 12.82
CA GLY A 306 -1.19 19.48 13.75
C GLY A 306 -2.67 19.21 14.07
N GLU A 307 -3.59 20.09 13.68
CA GLU A 307 -5.03 19.88 13.91
C GLU A 307 -5.71 19.11 12.78
N ASP A 308 -6.81 18.41 13.12
CA ASP A 308 -7.60 17.67 12.14
C ASP A 308 -8.41 18.66 11.29
N PHE A 309 -8.20 18.59 9.99
CA PHE A 309 -8.85 19.45 9.01
C PHE A 309 -10.18 18.83 8.50
N ASN A 310 -10.61 17.70 9.06
CA ASN A 310 -11.83 17.04 8.64
C ASN A 310 -13.05 17.93 8.95
N LYS A 311 -13.97 18.06 7.99
CA LYS A 311 -15.14 18.94 8.07
C LYS A 311 -15.99 18.67 9.32
N TYR A 312 -15.97 17.43 9.82
CA TYR A 312 -16.73 16.95 10.98
C TYR A 312 -15.96 16.93 12.30
N TRP A 313 -14.75 17.49 12.36
CA TRP A 313 -13.93 17.53 13.59
C TRP A 313 -14.69 18.12 14.79
N HIS A 314 -15.58 19.08 14.54
CA HIS A 314 -16.43 19.67 15.56
C HIS A 314 -17.40 18.66 16.23
N LEU A 315 -17.75 17.56 15.56
CA LEU A 315 -18.64 16.51 16.08
C LEU A 315 -17.95 15.52 17.03
N PHE A 316 -16.62 15.51 17.10
CA PHE A 316 -15.90 14.66 18.08
C PHE A 316 -15.98 15.24 19.49
N THR A 317 -16.09 14.36 20.48
CA THR A 317 -16.19 14.72 21.89
C THR A 317 -14.90 15.36 22.42
N LYS A 318 -15.01 16.12 23.51
CA LYS A 318 -13.86 16.78 24.15
C LYS A 318 -12.80 15.77 24.62
N GLU A 319 -13.21 14.60 25.09
CA GLU A 319 -12.32 13.51 25.53
C GLU A 319 -11.56 12.87 24.36
N GLU A 320 -12.23 12.65 23.22
CA GLU A 320 -11.57 12.19 22.00
C GLU A 320 -10.50 13.20 21.53
N LYS A 321 -10.84 14.50 21.53
CA LYS A 321 -9.89 15.57 21.17
C LYS A 321 -8.70 15.67 22.13
N VAL A 322 -8.90 15.48 23.43
CA VAL A 322 -7.85 15.53 24.45
C VAL A 322 -6.88 14.36 24.32
N SER A 323 -7.37 13.14 24.10
CA SER A 323 -6.52 11.97 23.86
C SER A 323 -5.63 12.12 22.62
N LEU A 324 -6.15 12.76 21.57
CA LEU A 324 -5.44 13.06 20.33
C LEU A 324 -4.38 14.17 20.52
N ASN A 325 -4.70 15.25 21.23
CA ASN A 325 -3.78 16.36 21.49
C ASN A 325 -2.62 15.98 22.43
N TYR A 326 -2.84 15.11 23.42
CA TYR A 326 -1.77 14.62 24.29
C TYR A 326 -0.72 13.84 23.50
N GLN A 327 -1.14 13.03 22.53
CA GLN A 327 -0.23 12.28 21.66
C GLN A 327 0.64 13.20 20.79
N ILE A 328 0.06 14.30 20.29
CA ILE A 328 0.76 15.32 19.50
C ILE A 328 1.75 16.10 20.36
N LEU A 329 1.37 16.49 21.58
CA LEU A 329 2.24 17.21 22.52
C LEU A 329 3.45 16.37 22.92
N ILE A 330 3.24 15.06 23.16
CA ILE A 330 4.33 14.11 23.44
C ILE A 330 5.26 13.98 22.24
N ASN A 331 4.74 13.92 21.02
CA ASN A 331 5.57 13.85 19.81
C ASN A 331 6.40 15.12 19.60
N LEU A 332 5.81 16.32 19.80
CA LEU A 332 6.52 17.59 19.71
C LEU A 332 7.65 17.69 20.75
N LEU A 333 7.37 17.27 21.99
CA LEU A 333 8.36 17.21 23.06
C LEU A 333 9.48 16.21 22.73
N LEU A 334 9.15 15.03 22.21
CA LEU A 334 10.15 14.03 21.81
C LEU A 334 11.02 14.51 20.64
N THR A 335 10.46 15.19 19.64
CA THR A 335 11.26 15.82 18.58
C THR A 335 12.14 16.95 19.13
N PHE A 336 11.64 17.75 20.07
CA PHE A 336 12.43 18.81 20.71
C PHE A 336 13.60 18.23 21.51
N PHE A 337 13.37 17.17 22.29
CA PHE A 337 14.44 16.48 23.04
C PHE A 337 15.45 15.78 22.12
N LEU A 338 15.00 15.16 21.02
CA LEU A 338 15.90 14.53 20.05
C LEU A 338 16.76 15.56 19.31
N ILE A 339 16.20 16.71 18.93
CA ILE A 339 16.96 17.80 18.29
C ILE A 339 17.99 18.40 19.26
N ASN A 340 17.62 18.60 20.53
CA ASN A 340 18.55 19.11 21.54
C ASN A 340 19.64 18.10 21.89
N ALA A 341 19.31 16.82 22.04
CA ALA A 341 20.30 15.77 22.26
C ALA A 341 21.28 15.63 21.08
N PHE A 342 20.81 15.86 19.84
CA PHE A 342 21.69 15.90 18.67
C PHE A 342 22.60 17.13 18.66
N ASN A 343 22.10 18.31 19.04
CA ASN A 343 22.90 19.52 19.13
C ASN A 343 23.96 19.45 20.24
N ASP A 344 23.61 18.89 21.40
CA ASP A 344 24.55 18.70 22.51
C ASP A 344 25.68 17.73 22.11
N SER A 345 25.37 16.70 21.32
CA SER A 345 26.37 15.75 20.79
C SER A 345 27.29 16.34 19.72
N ILE A 346 26.91 17.44 19.06
CA ILE A 346 27.75 18.13 18.06
C ILE A 346 28.66 19.17 18.73
N THR A 347 28.26 19.74 19.87
CA THR A 347 29.11 20.65 20.64
C THR A 347 30.26 19.95 21.38
N ASP A 348 30.11 18.67 21.73
CA ASP A 348 31.16 17.90 22.42
C ASP A 348 32.25 17.30 21.50
N VAL A 349 32.11 17.40 20.17
CA VAL A 349 33.13 16.92 19.21
C VAL A 349 34.05 18.06 18.72
N GLY A 350 33.89 19.27 19.26
CA GLY A 350 34.68 20.46 18.90
C GLY A 350 35.91 20.75 19.77
N TYR A 351 36.17 19.97 20.81
CA TYR A 351 37.35 20.10 21.67
C TYR A 351 37.86 18.71 22.07
N ILE A 352 38.74 18.13 21.25
CA ILE A 352 39.88 17.27 21.62
C ILE A 352 40.83 17.25 20.43
#